data_AF-A0A7Y6PKQ1-F1
#
_entry.id   AF-A0A7Y6PKQ1-F1
#
_cell.length_a   1.000
_cell.length_b   1.000
_cell.length_c   1.000
_cell.angle_alpha   90.00
_cell.angle_beta   90.00
_cell.angle_gamma   90.00
#
_symmetry.space_group_name_H-M   'P 1'
#
loop_
_entity.id
_entity.type
_entity.pdbx_description
1 polymer ?
#
loop_
_entity_poly.entity_id
_entity_poly.type
_entity_poly.pdbx_seq_one_letter_code
_entity_poly.pdbx_strand_id
1 'polypeptide(L)'
;MDRYAALVDALRAEIPGFRIVKKQDSRFHRAIHHALVVVTFGRMRSYLDSFQTTIGKTVYVTADWDDWDADARYVTLRHEAVHLRQFRRYTLPVMAVLYVLLPLPTGLAYFRARFEMEAYAETIRAAAEVYGPAHVRTERHRKYVIDQFMGPSYGWMWPFRRSLERWYDRILATIGPRR
;
A
#
# COMPACT_ATOMS: atom_id res chain seq x y z
N MET A 1 20.06 14.40 6.88
CA MET A 1 18.78 13.74 7.17
C MET A 1 18.40 12.95 5.94
N ASP A 2 18.14 11.65 6.05
CA ASP A 2 17.69 10.88 4.89
C ASP A 2 16.24 11.23 4.51
N ARG A 3 15.83 10.90 3.28
CA ARG A 3 14.49 11.23 2.76
C ARG A 3 13.37 10.62 3.60
N TYR A 4 13.62 9.43 4.16
CA TYR A 4 12.69 8.73 5.02
C TYR A 4 12.39 9.52 6.31
N ALA A 5 13.43 9.95 7.03
CA ALA A 5 13.30 10.75 8.23
C ALA A 5 12.57 12.08 7.97
N ALA A 6 12.92 12.76 6.87
CA ALA A 6 12.25 13.98 6.46
C ALA A 6 10.75 13.76 6.19
N LEU A 7 10.38 12.65 5.53
CA LEU A 7 8.99 12.29 5.30
C LEU A 7 8.25 11.95 6.60
N VAL A 8 8.88 11.22 7.52
CA VAL A 8 8.30 10.90 8.83
C VAL A 8 7.97 12.17 9.60
N ASP A 9 8.89 13.14 9.61
CA ASP A 9 8.68 14.40 10.34
C ASP A 9 7.60 15.26 9.67
N ALA A 10 7.55 15.30 8.33
CA ALA A 10 6.48 15.95 7.59
C ALA A 10 5.10 15.32 7.93
N LEU A 11 5.02 13.98 7.99
CA LEU A 11 3.78 13.28 8.34
C LEU A 11 3.35 13.50 9.80
N ARG A 12 4.31 13.59 10.73
CA ARG A 12 4.04 13.95 12.14
C ARG A 12 3.45 15.36 12.25
N ALA A 13 3.95 16.30 11.46
CA ALA A 13 3.42 17.66 11.40
C ALA A 13 2.05 17.72 10.72
N GLU A 14 1.84 16.95 9.64
CA GLU A 14 0.60 16.92 8.88
C GLU A 14 -0.55 16.22 9.64
N ILE A 15 -0.25 15.17 10.41
CA ILE A 15 -1.25 14.25 11.00
C ILE A 15 -1.02 14.13 12.51
N PRO A 16 -1.77 14.88 13.33
CA PRO A 16 -1.67 14.82 14.78
C PRO A 16 -1.88 13.40 15.34
N GLY A 17 -0.86 12.89 16.03
CA GLY A 17 -0.87 11.54 16.60
C GLY A 17 -0.59 10.42 15.61
N PHE A 18 0.03 10.73 14.46
CA PHE A 18 0.62 9.75 13.56
C PHE A 18 1.62 8.84 14.28
N ARG A 19 1.55 7.54 14.01
CA ARG A 19 2.42 6.52 14.61
C ARG A 19 2.84 5.50 13.56
N ILE A 20 4.07 5.03 13.67
CA ILE A 20 4.56 3.82 13.00
C ILE A 20 4.73 2.77 14.09
N VAL A 21 4.09 1.61 13.94
CA VAL A 21 4.07 0.55 14.97
C VAL A 21 4.36 -0.79 14.31
N LYS A 22 5.28 -1.59 14.88
CA LYS A 22 5.52 -2.94 14.37
C LYS A 22 4.31 -3.84 14.67
N LYS A 23 3.87 -4.62 13.68
CA LYS A 23 2.69 -5.49 13.79
C LYS A 23 2.79 -6.49 14.94
N GLN A 24 3.99 -6.99 15.22
CA GLN A 24 4.26 -7.93 16.33
C GLN A 24 3.92 -7.36 17.71
N ASP A 25 4.03 -6.03 17.87
CA ASP A 25 3.78 -5.33 19.12
C ASP A 25 2.28 -5.01 19.32
N SER A 26 1.48 -5.14 18.26
CA SER A 26 0.03 -4.89 18.30
C SER A 26 -0.76 -6.17 18.58
N ARG A 27 -1.37 -6.24 19.78
CA ARG A 27 -2.29 -7.32 20.18
C ARG A 27 -3.45 -7.51 19.17
N PHE A 28 -3.91 -6.42 18.57
CA PHE A 28 -4.98 -6.43 17.58
C PHE A 28 -4.57 -7.13 16.27
N HIS A 29 -3.37 -6.81 15.73
CA HIS A 29 -2.90 -7.47 14.52
C HIS A 29 -2.57 -8.95 14.73
N ARG A 30 -2.08 -9.32 15.93
CA ARG A 30 -1.93 -10.74 16.29
C ARG A 30 -3.27 -11.46 16.33
N ALA A 31 -4.32 -10.84 16.89
CA ALA A 31 -5.67 -11.40 16.88
C ALA A 31 -6.22 -11.57 15.46
N ILE A 32 -6.06 -10.56 14.58
CA ILE A 32 -6.45 -10.65 13.16
C ILE A 32 -5.70 -11.79 12.47
N HIS A 33 -4.39 -11.90 12.68
CA HIS A 33 -3.59 -12.97 12.10
C HIS A 33 -4.12 -14.36 12.49
N HIS A 34 -4.36 -14.60 13.78
CA HIS A 34 -4.93 -15.87 14.22
C HIS A 34 -6.32 -16.12 13.64
N ALA A 35 -7.19 -15.10 13.61
CA ALA A 35 -8.50 -15.21 12.99
C ALA A 35 -8.42 -15.55 11.50
N LEU A 36 -7.53 -14.91 10.74
CA LEU A 36 -7.29 -15.21 9.33
C LEU A 36 -6.76 -16.63 9.15
N VAL A 37 -5.81 -17.07 9.97
CA VAL A 37 -5.30 -18.45 9.95
C VAL A 37 -6.42 -19.45 10.20
N VAL A 38 -7.29 -19.21 11.18
CA VAL A 38 -8.41 -20.10 11.50
C VAL A 38 -9.43 -20.12 10.36
N VAL A 39 -9.89 -18.96 9.89
CA VAL A 39 -10.91 -18.84 8.83
C VAL A 39 -10.42 -19.40 7.49
N THR A 40 -9.13 -19.26 7.20
CA THR A 40 -8.54 -19.77 5.95
C THR A 40 -7.99 -21.18 6.08
N PHE A 41 -8.28 -21.90 7.18
CA PHE A 41 -7.78 -23.25 7.45
C PHE A 41 -6.25 -23.37 7.28
N GLY A 42 -5.54 -22.37 7.78
CA GLY A 42 -4.08 -22.33 7.77
C GLY A 42 -3.43 -21.84 6.47
N ARG A 43 -4.22 -21.40 5.48
CA ARG A 43 -3.69 -20.93 4.18
C ARG A 43 -3.14 -19.50 4.22
N MET A 44 -3.61 -18.64 5.12
CA MET A 44 -3.18 -17.24 5.22
C MET A 44 -2.28 -16.97 6.42
N ARG A 45 -1.03 -17.44 6.35
CA ARG A 45 -0.02 -17.27 7.42
C ARG A 45 0.92 -16.07 7.24
N SER A 46 0.97 -15.45 6.06
CA SER A 46 1.92 -14.37 5.75
C SER A 46 1.44 -12.95 6.08
N TYR A 47 0.24 -12.79 6.67
CA TYR A 47 -0.37 -11.48 6.89
C TYR A 47 0.46 -10.52 7.80
N LEU A 48 1.18 -11.07 8.78
CA LEU A 48 2.03 -10.28 9.68
C LEU A 48 3.35 -9.88 9.02
N ASP A 49 3.83 -10.67 8.05
CA ASP A 49 5.23 -10.63 7.61
C ASP A 49 5.39 -10.04 6.21
N SER A 50 4.32 -9.95 5.42
CA SER A 50 4.44 -9.60 3.99
C SER A 50 3.83 -8.26 3.59
N PHE A 51 3.08 -7.61 4.48
CA PHE A 51 2.32 -6.41 4.13
C PHE A 51 2.49 -5.32 5.16
N GLN A 52 2.62 -4.09 4.69
CA GLN A 52 2.41 -2.91 5.52
C GLN A 52 0.91 -2.57 5.49
N THR A 53 0.40 -1.97 6.57
CA THR A 53 -1.03 -1.68 6.66
C THR A 53 -1.28 -0.40 7.43
N THR A 54 -1.91 0.58 6.80
CA THR A 54 -2.40 1.76 7.49
C THR A 54 -3.81 1.55 8.03
N ILE A 55 -4.03 1.90 9.30
CA ILE A 55 -5.38 1.98 9.89
C ILE A 55 -5.50 3.30 10.66
N GLY A 56 -6.39 4.17 10.20
CA GLY A 56 -6.60 5.49 10.80
C GLY A 56 -5.36 6.37 10.67
N LYS A 57 -4.68 6.60 11.79
CA LYS A 57 -3.45 7.42 11.87
C LYS A 57 -2.19 6.61 12.12
N THR A 58 -2.29 5.28 12.10
CA THR A 58 -1.17 4.39 12.42
C THR A 58 -0.79 3.57 11.20
N VAL A 59 0.49 3.59 10.85
CA VAL A 59 1.09 2.67 9.86
C VAL A 59 1.65 1.49 10.62
N TYR A 60 1.12 0.31 10.35
CA TYR A 60 1.60 -0.93 10.93
C TYR A 60 2.62 -1.58 10.01
N VAL A 61 3.85 -1.69 10.51
CA VAL A 61 4.99 -2.20 9.75
C VAL A 61 5.39 -3.62 10.14
N THR A 62 6.10 -4.33 9.25
CA THR A 62 6.69 -5.65 9.53
C THR A 62 7.82 -5.55 10.56
N ALA A 63 8.20 -6.68 11.17
CA ALA A 63 9.17 -6.71 12.26
C ALA A 63 10.58 -6.23 11.82
N ASP A 64 10.94 -6.59 10.60
CA ASP A 64 12.20 -6.30 9.89
C ASP A 64 12.25 -4.89 9.29
N TRP A 65 11.22 -4.06 9.52
CA TRP A 65 11.14 -2.71 8.93
C TRP A 65 12.39 -1.87 9.15
N ASP A 66 13.01 -1.96 10.32
CA ASP A 66 14.21 -1.17 10.63
C ASP A 66 15.47 -1.66 9.92
N ASP A 67 15.46 -2.91 9.44
CA ASP A 67 16.55 -3.54 8.68
C ASP A 67 16.49 -3.18 7.19
N TRP A 68 15.38 -2.61 6.73
CA TRP A 68 15.20 -2.22 5.33
C TRP A 68 16.01 -0.96 5.00
N ASP A 69 16.50 -0.94 3.75
CA ASP A 69 17.14 0.23 3.18
C ASP A 69 16.22 1.48 3.29
N ALA A 70 16.83 2.64 3.56
CA ALA A 70 16.09 3.88 3.81
C ALA A 70 15.26 4.32 2.60
N ASP A 71 15.75 4.09 1.37
CA ASP A 71 15.04 4.43 0.14
C ASP A 71 13.86 3.47 -0.09
N ALA A 72 13.99 2.19 0.26
CA ALA A 72 12.87 1.24 0.25
C ALA A 72 11.79 1.65 1.26
N ARG A 73 12.18 1.98 2.49
CA ARG A 73 11.25 2.50 3.51
C ARG A 73 10.57 3.79 3.08
N TYR A 74 11.30 4.68 2.43
CA TYR A 74 10.75 5.93 1.92
C TYR A 74 9.67 5.68 0.85
N VAL A 75 9.94 4.84 -0.15
CA VAL A 75 8.96 4.51 -1.19
C VAL A 75 7.71 3.85 -0.60
N THR A 76 7.88 2.90 0.33
CA THR A 76 6.75 2.27 1.02
C THR A 76 5.99 3.27 1.91
N LEU A 77 6.67 4.16 2.64
CA LEU A 77 5.98 5.15 3.47
C LEU A 77 5.22 6.19 2.64
N ARG A 78 5.71 6.55 1.44
CA ARG A 78 4.96 7.39 0.48
C ARG A 78 3.64 6.74 0.06
N HIS A 79 3.64 5.41 -0.13
CA HIS A 79 2.42 4.63 -0.37
C HIS A 79 1.46 4.74 0.82
N GLU A 80 1.93 4.40 2.03
CA GLU A 80 1.11 4.41 3.24
C GLU A 80 0.59 5.83 3.58
N ALA A 81 1.33 6.89 3.24
CA ALA A 81 0.90 8.27 3.39
C ALA A 81 -0.38 8.58 2.61
N VAL A 82 -0.59 7.96 1.45
CA VAL A 82 -1.84 8.09 0.71
C VAL A 82 -3.00 7.50 1.52
N HIS A 83 -2.83 6.33 2.11
CA HIS A 83 -3.85 5.73 2.97
C HIS A 83 -4.12 6.56 4.22
N LEU A 84 -3.09 7.14 4.87
CA LEU A 84 -3.28 8.06 5.99
C LEU A 84 -4.19 9.24 5.61
N ARG A 85 -3.96 9.83 4.43
CA ARG A 85 -4.77 10.94 3.92
C ARG A 85 -6.18 10.48 3.52
N GLN A 86 -6.34 9.28 2.97
CA GLN A 86 -7.64 8.67 2.72
C GLN A 86 -8.42 8.46 4.04
N PHE A 87 -7.78 7.96 5.09
CA PHE A 87 -8.40 7.81 6.42
C PHE A 87 -8.79 9.15 7.04
N ARG A 88 -8.01 10.22 6.84
CA ARG A 88 -8.40 11.57 7.26
C ARG A 88 -9.60 12.09 6.50
N ARG A 89 -9.68 11.80 5.19
CA ARG A 89 -10.77 12.27 4.33
C ARG A 89 -12.08 11.53 4.57
N TYR A 90 -12.01 10.20 4.70
CA TYR A 90 -13.20 9.36 4.76
C TYR A 90 -13.54 8.90 6.18
N THR A 91 -12.63 8.95 7.14
CA THR A 91 -12.77 8.39 8.50
C THR A 91 -12.89 6.85 8.51
N LEU A 92 -12.63 6.25 9.67
CA LEU A 92 -12.54 4.79 9.80
C LEU A 92 -13.86 4.05 9.44
N PRO A 93 -15.06 4.51 9.85
CA PRO A 93 -16.30 3.83 9.49
C PRO A 93 -16.59 3.81 7.98
N VAL A 94 -16.38 4.92 7.29
CA VAL A 94 -16.60 4.98 5.83
C VAL A 94 -15.53 4.16 5.10
N MET A 95 -14.28 4.24 5.56
CA MET A 95 -13.21 3.39 5.01
C MET A 95 -13.56 1.92 5.20
N ALA A 96 -14.05 1.51 6.36
CA ALA A 96 -14.49 0.13 6.61
C ALA A 96 -15.65 -0.28 5.69
N VAL A 97 -16.63 0.59 5.46
CA VAL A 97 -17.72 0.33 4.51
C VAL A 97 -17.18 0.15 3.09
N LEU A 98 -16.33 1.07 2.62
CA LEU A 98 -15.79 1.06 1.25
C LEU A 98 -14.77 -0.05 1.01
N TYR A 99 -13.99 -0.45 2.03
CA TYR A 99 -12.99 -1.53 1.94
C TYR A 99 -13.57 -2.92 2.19
N VAL A 100 -14.49 -3.06 3.15
CA VAL A 100 -14.91 -4.37 3.68
C VAL A 100 -16.35 -4.71 3.30
N LEU A 101 -17.27 -3.74 3.33
CA LEU A 101 -18.71 -4.02 3.19
C LEU A 101 -19.26 -3.82 1.77
N LEU A 102 -18.58 -3.03 0.93
CA LEU A 102 -18.95 -2.83 -0.47
C LEU A 102 -18.07 -3.56 -1.53
N PRO A 103 -17.51 -4.78 -1.32
CA PRO A 103 -16.86 -5.55 -2.37
C PRO A 103 -17.83 -6.45 -3.16
N LEU A 104 -19.12 -6.06 -3.28
CA LEU A 104 -20.12 -6.84 -4.02
C LEU A 104 -20.31 -6.31 -5.47
N PRO A 105 -20.33 -7.20 -6.49
CA PRO A 105 -20.10 -8.64 -6.40
C PRO A 105 -18.61 -8.97 -6.24
N THR A 106 -18.35 -10.02 -5.47
CA THR A 106 -17.02 -10.59 -5.18
C THR A 106 -16.14 -10.63 -6.43
N GLY A 107 -15.13 -9.78 -6.47
CA GLY A 107 -14.23 -9.61 -7.63
C GLY A 107 -14.21 -8.19 -8.21
N LEU A 108 -15.12 -7.32 -7.80
CA LEU A 108 -15.12 -5.89 -8.14
C LEU A 108 -15.06 -5.05 -6.86
N ALA A 109 -13.96 -5.19 -6.11
CA ALA A 109 -13.67 -4.30 -4.98
C ALA A 109 -13.24 -2.93 -5.52
N TYR A 110 -14.10 -2.27 -6.30
CA TYR A 110 -13.81 -1.07 -7.08
C TYR A 110 -13.20 0.04 -6.22
N PHE A 111 -13.82 0.33 -5.07
CA PHE A 111 -13.32 1.35 -4.15
C PHE A 111 -11.94 0.99 -3.60
N ARG A 112 -11.75 -0.26 -3.17
CA ARG A 112 -10.44 -0.77 -2.76
C ARG A 112 -9.41 -0.62 -3.88
N ALA A 113 -9.71 -1.09 -5.09
CA ALA A 113 -8.83 -0.98 -6.26
C ALA A 113 -8.50 0.48 -6.58
N ARG A 114 -9.46 1.40 -6.48
CA ARG A 114 -9.25 2.84 -6.71
C ARG A 114 -8.34 3.47 -5.66
N PHE A 115 -8.51 3.13 -4.38
CA PHE A 115 -7.66 3.62 -3.31
C PHE A 115 -6.23 3.08 -3.42
N GLU A 116 -6.08 1.80 -3.72
CA GLU A 116 -4.79 1.16 -3.98
C GLU A 116 -4.13 1.73 -5.24
N MET A 117 -4.88 2.01 -6.32
CA MET A 117 -4.33 2.69 -7.51
C MET A 117 -3.78 4.08 -7.15
N GLU A 118 -4.40 4.81 -6.23
CA GLU A 118 -3.87 6.10 -5.79
C GLU A 118 -2.54 5.93 -5.04
N ALA A 119 -2.46 4.95 -4.14
CA ALA A 119 -1.26 4.65 -3.36
C ALA A 119 -0.12 4.09 -4.23
N TYR A 120 -0.43 3.20 -5.19
CA TYR A 120 0.54 2.70 -6.16
C TYR A 120 0.97 3.76 -7.18
N ALA A 121 0.11 4.71 -7.56
CA ALA A 121 0.55 5.85 -8.37
C ALA A 121 1.66 6.63 -7.65
N GLU A 122 1.51 6.81 -6.34
CA GLU A 122 2.53 7.45 -5.51
C GLU A 122 3.79 6.59 -5.34
N THR A 123 3.62 5.27 -5.22
CA THR A 123 4.74 4.31 -5.22
C THR A 123 5.57 4.43 -6.51
N ILE A 124 4.92 4.51 -7.67
CA ILE A 124 5.60 4.66 -8.96
C ILE A 124 6.35 6.00 -9.02
N ARG A 125 5.75 7.10 -8.56
CA ARG A 125 6.43 8.40 -8.51
C ARG A 125 7.65 8.39 -7.58
N ALA A 126 7.48 7.86 -6.37
CA ALA A 126 8.57 7.77 -5.39
C ALA A 126 9.68 6.83 -5.87
N ALA A 127 9.33 5.69 -6.49
CA ALA A 127 10.31 4.78 -7.07
C ALA A 127 11.07 5.42 -8.25
N ALA A 128 10.42 6.25 -9.06
CA ALA A 128 11.08 7.00 -10.12
C ALA A 128 11.99 8.12 -9.59
N GLU A 129 11.60 8.76 -8.49
CA GLU A 129 12.40 9.77 -7.78
C GLU A 129 13.69 9.17 -7.20
N VAL A 130 13.60 7.97 -6.63
CA VAL A 130 14.68 7.30 -5.91
C VAL A 130 15.57 6.46 -6.81
N TYR A 131 14.96 5.54 -7.57
CA TYR A 131 15.68 4.55 -8.39
C TYR A 131 15.79 4.98 -9.87
N GLY A 132 15.24 6.14 -10.21
CA GLY A 132 15.26 6.71 -11.55
C GLY A 132 14.09 6.28 -12.43
N PRO A 133 13.72 7.08 -13.45
CA PRO A 133 12.60 6.78 -14.34
C PRO A 133 12.73 5.48 -15.13
N ALA A 134 13.96 4.99 -15.34
CA ALA A 134 14.20 3.71 -16.01
C ALA A 134 13.67 2.52 -15.19
N HIS A 135 13.79 2.57 -13.84
CA HIS A 135 13.37 1.50 -12.94
C HIS A 135 11.87 1.18 -13.10
N VAL A 136 11.03 2.20 -13.06
CA VAL A 136 9.57 2.06 -13.17
C VAL A 136 9.10 1.74 -14.59
N ARG A 137 9.96 1.92 -15.59
CA ARG A 137 9.66 1.56 -16.98
C ARG A 137 10.01 0.10 -17.29
N THR A 138 10.63 -0.62 -16.37
CA THR A 138 10.92 -2.05 -16.54
C THR A 138 9.65 -2.89 -16.49
N GLU A 139 9.58 -3.94 -17.31
CA GLU A 139 8.49 -4.92 -17.28
C GLU A 139 8.38 -5.61 -15.92
N ARG A 140 9.51 -5.82 -15.23
CA ARG A 140 9.52 -6.41 -13.88
C ARG A 140 8.74 -5.57 -12.88
N HIS A 141 9.01 -4.26 -12.83
CA HIS A 141 8.32 -3.37 -11.90
C HIS A 141 6.84 -3.20 -12.28
N ARG A 142 6.54 -3.06 -13.58
CA ARG A 142 5.15 -3.03 -14.07
C ARG A 142 4.37 -4.28 -13.66
N LYS A 143 4.93 -5.47 -13.91
CA LYS A 143 4.32 -6.75 -13.56
C LYS A 143 4.09 -6.85 -12.05
N TYR A 144 5.09 -6.50 -11.25
CA TYR A 144 4.97 -6.48 -9.79
C TYR A 144 3.77 -5.65 -9.35
N VAL A 145 3.62 -4.40 -9.82
CA VAL A 145 2.50 -3.53 -9.45
C VAL A 145 1.16 -4.10 -9.92
N ILE A 146 1.05 -4.54 -11.17
CA ILE A 146 -0.22 -5.07 -11.72
C ILE A 146 -0.67 -6.34 -10.97
N ASP A 147 0.27 -7.22 -10.63
CA ASP A 147 -0.04 -8.48 -9.96
C ASP A 147 -0.57 -8.25 -8.53
N GLN A 148 -0.34 -7.08 -7.91
CA GLN A 148 -0.96 -6.71 -6.62
C GLN A 148 -2.47 -6.57 -6.73
N PHE A 149 -2.98 -6.12 -7.88
CA PHE A 149 -4.42 -5.95 -8.13
C PHE A 149 -5.10 -7.22 -8.61
N MET A 150 -4.36 -8.04 -9.37
CA MET A 150 -4.89 -9.26 -9.98
C MET A 150 -4.64 -10.52 -9.14
N GLY A 151 -3.77 -10.43 -8.13
CA GLY A 151 -3.35 -11.55 -7.32
C GLY A 151 -4.33 -11.95 -6.22
N PRO A 152 -4.20 -13.18 -5.70
CA PRO A 152 -4.99 -13.66 -4.58
C PRO A 152 -4.67 -12.91 -3.27
N SER A 153 -3.47 -12.34 -3.15
CA SER A 153 -2.99 -11.60 -1.95
C SER A 153 -3.92 -10.47 -1.54
N TYR A 154 -4.63 -9.86 -2.50
CA TYR A 154 -5.60 -8.81 -2.26
C TYR A 154 -7.02 -9.16 -2.74
N GLY A 155 -7.29 -10.45 -3.01
CA GLY A 155 -8.62 -10.94 -3.35
C GLY A 155 -9.10 -10.57 -4.76
N TRP A 156 -8.20 -10.56 -5.75
CA TRP A 156 -8.53 -10.24 -7.15
C TRP A 156 -9.29 -8.91 -7.28
N MET A 157 -8.73 -7.85 -6.70
CA MET A 157 -9.39 -6.53 -6.58
C MET A 157 -9.91 -5.99 -7.92
N TRP A 158 -9.14 -6.21 -9.00
CA TRP A 158 -9.50 -5.74 -10.33
C TRP A 158 -8.92 -6.66 -11.42
N PRO A 159 -9.74 -7.56 -12.02
CA PRO A 159 -9.22 -8.57 -12.94
C PRO A 159 -8.94 -8.04 -14.37
N PHE A 160 -9.20 -6.76 -14.66
CA PHE A 160 -9.05 -6.20 -16.00
C PHE A 160 -7.63 -5.67 -16.27
N ARG A 161 -6.71 -6.57 -16.63
CA ARG A 161 -5.30 -6.26 -16.94
C ARG A 161 -5.11 -5.05 -17.86
N ARG A 162 -5.81 -5.00 -19.00
CA ARG A 162 -5.72 -3.88 -19.97
C ARG A 162 -6.10 -2.52 -19.36
N SER A 163 -6.98 -2.50 -18.35
CA SER A 163 -7.32 -1.27 -17.64
C SER A 163 -6.17 -0.82 -16.74
N LEU A 164 -5.55 -1.76 -16.03
CA LEU A 164 -4.39 -1.51 -15.16
C LEU A 164 -3.17 -1.06 -15.97
N GLU A 165 -2.90 -1.70 -17.11
CA GLU A 165 -1.79 -1.31 -18.00
C GLU A 165 -1.97 0.12 -18.51
N ARG A 166 -3.17 0.47 -19.01
CA ARG A 166 -3.48 1.84 -19.44
C ARG A 166 -3.37 2.84 -18.28
N TRP A 167 -3.79 2.46 -17.07
CA TRP A 167 -3.61 3.29 -15.89
C TRP A 167 -2.11 3.50 -15.59
N TYR A 168 -1.32 2.44 -15.63
CA TYR A 168 0.13 2.48 -15.40
C TYR A 168 0.83 3.40 -16.41
N ASP A 169 0.49 3.27 -17.71
CA ASP A 169 1.03 4.11 -18.78
C ASP A 169 0.69 5.59 -18.59
N ARG A 170 -0.53 5.90 -18.13
CA ARG A 170 -0.89 7.27 -17.77
C ARG A 170 -0.03 7.83 -16.64
N ILE A 171 0.32 7.02 -15.64
CA ILE A 171 1.24 7.47 -14.58
C ILE A 171 2.65 7.68 -15.14
N LEU A 172 3.16 6.76 -15.96
CA LEU A 172 4.47 6.91 -16.61
C LEU A 172 4.57 8.16 -17.48
N ALA A 173 3.48 8.57 -18.14
CA ALA A 173 3.42 9.80 -18.93
C ALA A 173 3.60 11.08 -18.08
N THR A 174 3.32 11.01 -16.77
CA THR A 174 3.57 12.12 -15.83
C THR A 174 5.00 12.17 -15.30
N ILE A 175 5.78 11.11 -15.52
CA ILE A 175 7.17 11.00 -15.07
C ILE A 175 8.08 11.42 -16.22
N GLY A 176 8.96 12.41 -15.95
CA GLY A 176 9.77 13.12 -16.95
C GLY A 176 10.49 12.26 -18.01
N PRO A 177 10.95 12.87 -19.11
CA PRO A 177 11.28 12.16 -20.35
C PRO A 177 12.25 10.99 -20.16
N ARG A 178 12.11 9.96 -21.01
CA ARG A 178 13.13 8.93 -21.21
C ARG A 178 14.40 9.66 -21.66
N ARG A 179 15.34 9.88 -20.75
CA ARG A 179 16.70 10.26 -21.14
C ARG A 179 17.39 9.05 -21.73
#